data_AF-A0A6C0JBJ1-F1
#
_entry.id   AF-A0A6C0JBJ1-F1
#
_cell.length_a   1.000
_cell.length_b   1.000
_cell.length_c   1.000
_cell.angle_alpha   90.00
_cell.angle_beta   90.00
_cell.angle_gamma   90.00
#
_symmetry.space_group_name_H-M   'P 1'
#
loop_
_entity.id
_entity.type
_entity.pdbx_description
1 polymer ?
#
loop_
_entity_poly.entity_id
_entity_poly.type
_entity_poly.pdbx_seq_one_letter_code
_entity_poly.pdbx_strand_id
1 'polypeptide(L)'
;MSSVLYYSKYCENCKKLLYELGKTKIQKNIHFLSIDKRKNIDGKIYIILDNGKEIYMPPNIISVPTLLLLNKNNKLLVGEDVSNFFRPQIMGEKTQAVPNNLEPLAFSGNEMGLCMSDSYSYLDQSSDEMNAKGDGGLRQMHSFVKLNHDDKINTPPDDYEPDKVGQVDMGKLQAAREADITQEPIPHSR
;
A
#
# COMPACT_ATOMS: atom_id res chain seq x y z
N MET A 1 24.36 18.85 0.39
CA MET A 1 23.90 20.09 1.06
C MET A 1 24.32 19.98 2.50
N SER A 2 25.05 20.94 3.08
CA SER A 2 25.53 20.80 4.46
C SER A 2 24.57 21.51 5.41
N SER A 3 24.00 20.77 6.36
CA SER A 3 23.15 21.31 7.43
C SER A 3 23.61 20.75 8.78
N VAL A 4 23.56 21.56 9.84
CA VAL A 4 23.99 21.14 11.17
C VAL A 4 22.76 20.92 12.03
N LEU A 5 22.56 19.70 12.52
CA LEU A 5 21.47 19.34 13.41
C LEU A 5 21.99 19.27 14.84
N TYR A 6 21.47 20.16 15.68
CA TYR A 6 21.70 20.15 17.12
C TYR A 6 20.62 19.30 17.78
N TYR A 7 21.05 18.28 18.53
CA TYR A 7 20.16 17.35 19.20
C TYR A 7 20.62 17.05 20.63
N SER A 8 19.72 16.50 21.44
CA SER A 8 19.99 16.02 22.80
C SER A 8 19.48 14.59 22.95
N LYS A 9 20.24 13.73 23.64
CA LYS A 9 19.85 12.34 23.91
C LYS A 9 18.66 12.23 24.88
N TYR A 10 18.38 13.28 25.64
CA TYR A 10 17.30 13.29 26.64
C TYR A 10 15.94 13.72 26.07
N CYS A 11 15.90 14.23 24.83
CA CYS A 11 14.67 14.66 24.18
C CYS A 11 14.03 13.50 23.39
N GLU A 12 12.77 13.18 23.68
CA GLU A 12 12.03 12.13 22.96
C GLU A 12 11.80 12.48 21.48
N ASN A 13 11.50 13.74 21.17
CA ASN A 13 11.29 14.19 19.80
C ASN A 13 12.58 14.04 18.96
N CYS A 14 13.74 14.30 19.58
CA CYS A 14 15.04 14.07 18.94
C CYS A 14 15.29 12.59 18.65
N LYS A 15 14.92 11.68 19.57
CA LYS A 15 15.08 10.24 19.35
C LYS A 15 14.26 9.76 18.15
N LYS A 16 13.00 10.20 18.05
CA LYS A 16 12.13 9.91 16.91
C LYS A 16 12.73 10.42 15.59
N LEU A 17 13.18 11.67 15.58
CA LEU A 17 13.76 12.32 14.41
C LEU A 17 15.06 11.64 13.96
N LEU A 18 15.95 11.29 14.91
CA LEU A 18 17.19 10.55 14.61
C LEU A 18 16.91 9.16 14.04
N TYR A 19 15.90 8.47 14.56
CA TYR A 19 15.49 7.16 14.06
C TYR A 19 14.97 7.23 12.62
N GLU A 20 14.19 8.25 12.27
CA GLU A 20 13.73 8.47 10.90
C GLU A 20 14.89 8.82 9.96
N LEU A 21 15.75 9.75 10.35
CA LEU A 21 16.89 10.18 9.53
C LEU A 21 17.91 9.05 9.30
N GLY A 22 18.15 8.20 10.30
CA GLY A 22 19.10 7.08 10.19
C GLY A 22 18.72 6.04 9.14
N LYS A 23 17.45 5.98 8.72
CA LYS A 23 16.98 5.08 7.65
C LYS A 23 17.17 5.65 6.24
N THR A 24 17.49 6.93 6.12
CA THR A 24 17.49 7.66 4.84
C THR A 24 18.90 8.01 4.39
N LYS A 25 19.08 8.26 3.09
CA LYS A 25 20.40 8.66 2.55
C LYS A 25 20.76 10.10 2.93
N ILE A 26 19.78 10.87 3.39
CA ILE A 26 19.90 12.27 3.84
C ILE A 26 20.93 12.43 4.97
N GLN A 27 21.18 11.39 5.79
CA GLN A 27 22.17 11.45 6.87
C GLN A 27 23.57 11.91 6.42
N LYS A 28 23.97 11.62 5.18
CA LYS A 28 25.30 11.98 4.64
C LYS A 28 25.48 13.49 4.48
N ASN A 29 24.37 14.22 4.39
CA ASN A 29 24.31 15.66 4.19
C ASN A 29 24.18 16.43 5.52
N ILE A 30 23.99 15.73 6.64
CA ILE A 30 23.73 16.34 7.94
C ILE A 30 24.90 16.10 8.88
N HIS A 31 25.38 17.17 9.52
CA HIS A 31 26.29 17.09 10.64
C HIS A 31 25.51 17.04 11.95
N PHE A 32 25.61 15.92 12.66
CA PHE A 32 24.94 15.72 13.94
C PHE A 32 25.82 16.23 15.08
N LEU A 33 25.31 17.18 15.86
CA LEU A 33 26.00 17.75 17.01
C LEU A 33 25.16 17.56 18.27
N SER A 34 25.70 16.82 19.23
CA SER A 34 25.07 16.55 20.52
C SER A 34 25.34 17.70 21.49
N ILE A 35 24.29 18.33 22.03
CA ILE A 35 24.43 19.45 22.98
C ILE A 35 24.51 19.01 24.46
N ASP A 36 24.55 17.70 24.72
CA ASP A 36 24.50 17.15 26.08
C ASP A 36 25.75 17.49 26.89
N LYS A 37 26.92 17.50 26.24
CA LYS A 37 28.20 17.89 26.86
C LYS A 37 28.51 19.34 26.50
N ARG A 38 28.23 20.27 27.42
CA ARG A 38 28.49 21.70 27.24
C ARG A 38 29.35 22.28 28.35
N LYS A 39 30.24 23.20 28.00
CA LYS A 39 31.11 23.94 28.91
C LYS A 39 30.87 25.43 28.70
N ASN A 40 30.67 26.16 29.80
CA ASN A 40 30.56 27.60 29.76
C ASN A 40 31.93 28.20 30.09
N ILE A 41 32.51 28.93 29.13
CA ILE A 41 33.76 29.67 29.32
C ILE A 41 33.45 31.12 28.97
N ASP A 42 33.61 32.02 29.94
CA ASP A 42 33.50 33.46 29.71
C ASP A 42 32.15 33.88 29.06
N GLY A 43 31.06 33.28 29.54
CA GLY A 43 29.70 33.54 29.03
C GLY A 43 29.38 32.91 27.67
N LYS A 44 30.33 32.19 27.06
CA LYS A 44 30.18 31.48 25.79
C LYS A 44 30.03 29.99 26.05
N ILE A 45 29.03 29.39 25.41
CA ILE A 45 28.76 27.95 25.52
C ILE A 45 29.53 27.22 24.42
N TYR A 46 30.35 26.25 24.82
CA TYR A 46 31.08 25.35 23.93
C TYR A 46 30.56 23.93 24.09
N ILE A 47 30.35 23.23 22.98
CA ILE A 47 29.95 21.84 22.91
C ILE A 47 31.20 20.97 22.81
N ILE A 48 31.30 19.97 23.68
CA ILE A 48 32.42 19.02 23.68
C ILE A 48 32.01 17.81 22.84
N LEU A 49 32.67 17.65 21.69
CA LEU A 49 32.54 16.47 20.84
C LEU A 49 33.12 15.23 21.55
N ASP A 50 32.69 14.04 21.14
CA ASP A 50 33.23 12.78 21.69
C ASP A 50 34.74 12.60 21.43
N ASN A 51 35.28 13.29 20.41
CA ASN A 51 36.71 13.34 20.11
C ASN A 51 37.49 14.33 21.01
N GLY A 52 36.85 14.96 21.99
CA GLY A 52 37.46 15.96 22.88
C GLY A 52 37.61 17.36 22.30
N LYS A 53 37.21 17.59 21.04
CA LYS A 53 37.23 18.91 20.40
C LYS A 53 36.07 19.76 20.91
N GLU A 54 36.33 21.04 21.16
CA GLU A 54 35.33 22.02 21.58
C GLU A 54 34.82 22.81 20.35
N ILE A 55 33.49 22.88 20.18
CA ILE A 55 32.83 23.67 19.13
C ILE A 55 32.02 24.78 19.79
N TYR A 56 32.12 26.00 19.26
CA TYR A 56 31.30 27.13 19.73
C TYR A 56 29.83 26.93 19.36
N MET A 57 28.94 27.06 20.36
CA MET A 57 27.49 27.03 20.17
C MET A 57 26.95 28.46 20.00
N PRO A 58 26.27 28.78 18.89
CA PRO A 58 25.61 30.07 18.73
C PRO A 58 24.53 30.29 19.81
N PRO A 59 24.42 31.51 20.38
CA PRO A 59 23.43 31.81 21.43
C PRO A 59 21.98 31.76 20.93
N ASN A 60 21.77 31.77 19.61
CA ASN A 60 20.46 31.71 18.97
C ASN A 60 19.78 30.33 19.14
N ILE A 61 20.50 29.31 19.62
CA ILE A 61 19.99 27.96 19.80
C ILE A 61 19.50 27.81 21.25
N ILE A 62 18.20 27.98 21.45
CA ILE A 62 17.56 27.98 22.78
C ILE A 62 16.95 26.60 23.11
N SER A 63 16.39 25.93 22.09
CA SER A 63 15.64 24.69 22.24
C SER A 63 16.08 23.66 21.22
N VAL A 64 15.71 22.40 21.45
CA VAL A 64 16.16 21.25 20.67
C VAL A 64 14.94 20.35 20.40
N PRO A 65 14.77 19.78 19.19
CA PRO A 65 15.69 19.73 18.05
C PRO A 65 15.80 21.05 17.29
N THR A 66 17.00 21.37 16.81
CA THR A 66 17.27 22.60 16.03
C THR A 66 18.15 22.28 14.83
N LEU A 67 17.74 22.75 13.66
CA LEU A 67 18.48 22.60 12.42
C LEU A 67 18.99 23.96 11.94
N LEU A 68 20.30 24.05 11.76
CA LEU A 68 20.96 25.19 11.17
C LEU A 68 21.25 24.91 9.69
N LEU A 69 20.60 25.67 8.82
CA LEU A 69 20.73 25.55 7.38
C LEU A 69 21.81 26.51 6.87
N LEU A 70 23.03 25.99 6.69
CA LEU A 70 24.16 26.78 6.17
C LEU A 70 23.87 27.36 4.77
N ASN A 71 23.15 26.59 3.95
CA ASN A 71 22.83 26.97 2.57
C ASN A 71 21.71 28.01 2.44
N LYS A 72 20.93 28.28 3.50
CA LYS A 72 19.78 29.20 3.46
C LYS A 72 20.00 30.37 4.41
N ASN A 73 21.10 31.10 4.20
CA ASN A 73 21.46 32.28 4.98
C ASN A 73 21.48 32.02 6.51
N ASN A 74 22.00 30.86 6.92
CA ASN A 74 22.03 30.42 8.33
C ASN A 74 20.66 30.42 9.01
N LYS A 75 19.59 30.12 8.26
CA LYS A 75 18.24 30.00 8.83
C LYS A 75 18.21 28.87 9.88
N LEU A 76 17.65 29.19 11.04
CA LEU A 76 17.37 28.25 12.11
C LEU A 76 15.94 27.73 11.97
N LEU A 77 15.78 26.41 11.99
CA LEU A 77 14.51 25.72 12.15
C LEU A 77 14.48 25.05 13.51
N VAL A 78 13.35 25.12 14.21
CA VAL A 78 13.21 24.69 15.61
C VAL A 78 12.05 23.71 15.73
N GLY A 79 12.22 22.66 16.54
CA GLY A 79 11.13 21.76 16.90
C GLY A 79 10.53 21.02 15.71
N GLU A 80 9.21 21.15 15.53
CA GLU A 80 8.46 20.46 14.46
C GLU A 80 8.83 20.95 13.06
N ASP A 81 9.29 22.19 12.91
CA ASP A 81 9.71 22.72 11.60
C ASP A 81 10.88 21.93 11.01
N VAL A 82 11.73 21.36 11.88
CA VAL A 82 12.81 20.47 11.47
C VAL A 82 12.23 19.20 10.83
N SER A 83 11.22 18.61 11.46
CA SER A 83 10.55 17.42 10.92
C SER A 83 9.83 17.72 9.60
N ASN A 84 9.15 18.87 9.51
CA ASN A 84 8.46 19.30 8.30
C ASN A 84 9.43 19.58 7.15
N PHE A 85 10.65 20.02 7.43
CA PHE A 85 11.69 20.19 6.41
C PHE A 85 12.17 18.86 5.84
N PHE A 86 12.31 17.82 6.67
CA PHE A 86 12.79 16.51 6.23
C PHE A 86 11.70 15.64 5.61
N ARG A 87 10.44 15.74 6.06
CA ARG A 87 9.29 15.00 5.51
C ARG A 87 9.24 14.92 3.98
N PRO A 88 9.30 16.02 3.21
CA PRO A 88 9.23 15.95 1.74
C PRO A 88 10.43 15.22 1.13
N GLN A 89 11.62 15.34 1.72
CA GLN A 89 12.82 14.65 1.25
C GLN A 89 12.73 13.14 1.51
N ILE A 90 12.26 12.76 2.70
CA ILE A 90 12.04 11.36 3.08
C ILE A 90 10.96 10.73 2.18
N MET A 91 9.87 11.46 1.93
CA MET A 91 8.79 10.98 1.06
C MET A 91 9.27 10.79 -0.38
N GLY A 92 10.06 11.73 -0.92
CA GLY A 92 10.67 11.60 -2.23
C GLY A 92 11.55 10.36 -2.37
N GLU A 93 12.40 10.06 -1.36
CA GLU A 93 13.20 8.83 -1.35
C GLU A 93 12.32 7.56 -1.31
N LYS A 94 11.24 7.58 -0.51
CA LYS A 94 10.31 6.44 -0.42
C LYS A 94 9.56 6.20 -1.73
N THR A 95 9.07 7.25 -2.38
CA THR A 95 8.37 7.14 -3.67
C THR A 95 9.29 6.60 -4.76
N GLN A 96 10.56 7.02 -4.79
CA GLN A 96 11.53 6.47 -5.75
C GLN A 96 11.91 5.02 -5.44
N ALA A 97 11.95 4.63 -4.16
CA ALA A 97 12.28 3.28 -3.75
C ALA A 97 11.15 2.26 -3.99
N VAL A 98 9.90 2.72 -4.16
CA VAL A 98 8.73 1.87 -4.43
C VAL A 98 8.15 2.22 -5.81
N PRO A 99 8.81 1.82 -6.91
CA PRO A 99 8.23 1.96 -8.24
C PRO A 99 7.08 0.96 -8.37
N ASN A 100 5.85 1.46 -8.19
CA ASN A 100 4.63 0.68 -8.02
C ASN A 100 4.67 -0.20 -6.76
N ASN A 101 3.62 -0.12 -5.96
CA ASN A 101 3.32 -1.10 -4.92
C ASN A 101 3.53 -2.48 -5.58
N LEU A 102 4.51 -3.28 -5.15
CA LEU A 102 4.95 -4.54 -5.80
C LEU A 102 3.85 -5.62 -5.91
N GLU A 103 2.62 -5.24 -5.58
CA GLU A 103 1.43 -6.02 -5.64
C GLU A 103 0.77 -5.79 -7.01
N PRO A 104 0.43 -6.87 -7.74
CA PRO A 104 -0.31 -6.74 -8.98
C PRO A 104 -1.64 -6.03 -8.70
N LEU A 105 -1.91 -4.96 -9.44
CA LEU A 105 -3.22 -4.31 -9.41
C LEU A 105 -4.24 -5.26 -10.05
N ALA A 106 -5.37 -5.48 -9.37
CA ALA A 106 -6.45 -6.35 -9.87
C ALA A 106 -7.16 -5.79 -11.12
N PHE A 107 -6.87 -4.54 -11.49
CA PHE A 107 -7.41 -3.86 -12.65
C PHE A 107 -6.31 -3.12 -13.39
N SER A 108 -6.21 -3.32 -14.71
CA SER A 108 -5.36 -2.52 -15.59
C SER A 108 -6.23 -1.63 -16.47
N GLY A 109 -6.18 -0.31 -16.26
CA GLY A 109 -6.83 0.64 -17.18
C GLY A 109 -6.14 0.75 -18.56
N ASN A 110 -4.97 0.14 -18.70
CA ASN A 110 -4.22 0.00 -19.95
C ASN A 110 -4.47 -1.37 -20.62
N GLU A 111 -5.57 -2.04 -20.27
CA GLU A 111 -6.01 -3.20 -21.03
C GLU A 111 -6.33 -2.75 -22.47
N MET A 112 -5.85 -3.55 -23.41
CA MET A 112 -5.80 -3.35 -24.87
C MET A 112 -7.19 -3.25 -25.54
N GLY A 113 -8.18 -2.62 -24.91
CA GLY A 113 -9.59 -2.70 -25.33
C GLY A 113 -10.37 -1.39 -25.37
N LEU A 114 -9.84 -0.29 -24.83
CA LEU A 114 -10.54 1.01 -24.83
C LEU A 114 -9.93 2.04 -25.79
N CYS A 115 -8.64 1.89 -26.13
CA CYS A 115 -7.95 2.76 -27.06
C CYS A 115 -7.83 2.06 -28.42
N MET A 116 -8.88 2.15 -29.24
CA MET A 116 -8.77 1.79 -30.65
C MET A 116 -7.88 2.84 -31.33
N SER A 117 -6.74 2.41 -31.87
CA SER A 117 -5.84 3.28 -32.63
C SER A 117 -5.74 2.73 -34.04
N ASP A 118 -5.94 3.59 -35.04
CA ASP A 118 -5.78 3.23 -36.45
C ASP A 118 -4.32 2.82 -36.80
N SER A 119 -3.37 3.06 -35.89
CA SER A 119 -1.97 2.62 -36.01
C SER A 119 -1.66 1.27 -35.35
N TYR A 120 -2.66 0.59 -34.77
CA TYR A 120 -2.52 -0.72 -34.17
C TYR A 120 -3.24 -1.77 -35.01
N SER A 121 -2.53 -2.84 -35.39
CA SER A 121 -3.07 -3.96 -36.17
C SER A 121 -2.54 -5.30 -35.63
N TYR A 122 -3.35 -6.35 -35.76
CA TYR A 122 -2.88 -7.71 -35.48
C TYR A 122 -1.97 -8.20 -36.61
N LEU A 123 -1.06 -9.14 -36.28
CA LEU A 123 -0.09 -9.69 -37.23
C LEU A 123 -0.76 -10.47 -38.39
N ASP A 124 -2.00 -10.91 -38.20
CA ASP A 124 -2.77 -11.69 -39.17
C ASP A 124 -3.77 -10.82 -39.97
N GLN A 125 -3.79 -9.50 -39.78
CA GLN A 125 -4.65 -8.60 -40.56
C GLN A 125 -4.04 -8.30 -41.93
N SER A 126 -4.85 -8.43 -42.98
CA SER A 126 -4.44 -8.11 -44.35
C SER A 126 -4.61 -6.61 -44.65
N SER A 127 -3.92 -6.11 -45.68
CA SER A 127 -4.05 -4.69 -46.09
C SER A 127 -5.48 -4.32 -46.52
N ASP A 128 -6.24 -5.28 -47.06
CA ASP A 128 -7.61 -5.05 -47.50
C ASP A 128 -8.58 -4.85 -46.32
N GLU A 129 -8.32 -5.53 -45.20
CA GLU A 129 -9.07 -5.38 -43.95
C GLU A 129 -8.77 -4.06 -43.23
N MET A 130 -7.60 -3.46 -43.48
CA MET A 130 -7.18 -2.16 -42.94
C MET A 130 -7.70 -0.96 -43.72
N ASN A 131 -8.37 -1.17 -44.86
CA ASN A 131 -9.00 -0.09 -45.62
C ASN A 131 -10.23 0.48 -44.89
N ALA A 132 -10.65 1.69 -45.26
CA ALA A 132 -11.83 2.37 -44.69
C ALA A 132 -13.17 1.61 -44.90
N LYS A 133 -13.19 0.60 -45.78
CA LYS A 133 -14.34 -0.30 -46.00
C LYS A 133 -14.13 -1.71 -45.42
N GLY A 134 -12.95 -1.96 -44.86
CA GLY A 134 -12.58 -3.23 -44.26
C GLY A 134 -13.07 -3.35 -42.82
N ASP A 135 -13.08 -4.58 -42.30
CA ASP A 135 -13.61 -4.90 -40.96
C ASP A 135 -12.49 -5.01 -39.89
N GLY A 136 -11.26 -4.61 -40.21
CA GLY A 136 -10.09 -4.79 -39.36
C GLY A 136 -10.21 -4.10 -37.99
N GLY A 137 -10.81 -2.91 -37.93
CA GLY A 137 -11.06 -2.20 -36.68
C GLY A 137 -12.06 -2.91 -35.77
N LEU A 138 -13.04 -3.66 -36.33
CA LEU A 138 -14.05 -4.36 -35.54
C LEU A 138 -13.49 -5.62 -34.85
N ARG A 139 -12.29 -6.10 -35.25
CA ARG A 139 -11.60 -7.18 -34.53
C ARG A 139 -11.07 -6.77 -33.15
N GLN A 140 -10.99 -5.46 -32.88
CA GLN A 140 -10.49 -4.91 -31.61
C GLN A 140 -11.61 -4.58 -30.61
N MET A 141 -12.86 -5.01 -30.88
CA MET A 141 -13.99 -4.77 -29.97
C MET A 141 -13.95 -5.75 -28.79
N HIS A 142 -13.20 -5.40 -27.75
CA HIS A 142 -13.14 -6.18 -26.51
C HIS A 142 -14.35 -5.93 -25.59
N SER A 143 -14.83 -4.68 -25.52
CA SER A 143 -15.93 -4.26 -24.64
C SER A 143 -17.21 -3.88 -25.39
N PHE A 144 -17.20 -3.95 -26.73
CA PHE A 144 -18.30 -3.52 -27.58
C PHE A 144 -18.74 -4.65 -28.50
N VAL A 145 -19.97 -4.58 -29.00
CA VAL A 145 -20.54 -5.54 -29.95
C VAL A 145 -21.18 -4.80 -31.13
N LYS A 146 -21.33 -5.49 -32.27
CA LYS A 146 -22.02 -4.93 -33.43
C LYS A 146 -23.51 -4.75 -33.13
N LEU A 147 -24.16 -3.83 -33.83
CA LEU A 147 -25.60 -3.55 -33.67
C LEU A 147 -26.50 -4.79 -33.83
N ASN A 148 -26.09 -5.76 -34.65
CA ASN A 148 -26.85 -6.99 -34.94
C ASN A 148 -26.27 -8.23 -34.24
N HIS A 149 -25.61 -8.06 -33.09
CA HIS A 149 -25.01 -9.16 -32.34
C HIS A 149 -26.06 -9.91 -31.53
N ASP A 150 -26.15 -11.23 -31.71
CA ASP A 150 -27.02 -12.14 -30.94
C ASP A 150 -26.15 -13.06 -30.08
N ASP A 151 -26.02 -12.74 -28.79
CA ASP A 151 -25.30 -13.57 -27.82
C ASP A 151 -26.22 -14.59 -27.16
N LYS A 152 -25.93 -15.87 -27.34
CA LYS A 152 -26.59 -16.97 -26.61
C LYS A 152 -25.63 -17.56 -25.60
N ILE A 153 -25.98 -17.46 -24.33
CA ILE A 153 -25.23 -18.09 -23.25
C ILE A 153 -25.59 -19.58 -23.25
N ASN A 154 -24.58 -20.44 -23.39
CA ASN A 154 -24.76 -21.88 -23.23
C ASN A 154 -24.92 -22.17 -21.74
N THR A 155 -26.16 -22.26 -21.27
CA THR A 155 -26.44 -22.82 -19.95
C THR A 155 -26.35 -24.35 -20.02
N PRO A 156 -25.83 -25.01 -18.99
CA PRO A 156 -25.96 -26.46 -18.86
C PRO A 156 -27.42 -26.90 -19.02
N PRO A 157 -27.68 -28.14 -19.48
CA PRO A 157 -29.04 -28.68 -19.46
C PRO A 157 -29.57 -28.69 -18.02
N ASP A 158 -30.78 -28.18 -17.83
CA ASP A 158 -31.48 -28.21 -16.54
C ASP A 158 -31.97 -29.64 -16.25
N ASP A 159 -31.09 -30.49 -15.71
CA ASP A 159 -31.42 -31.85 -15.23
C ASP A 159 -32.09 -31.84 -13.84
N TYR A 160 -32.77 -30.74 -13.49
CA TYR A 160 -33.41 -30.59 -12.18
C TYR A 160 -34.69 -31.42 -12.11
N GLU A 161 -34.62 -32.58 -11.45
CA GLU A 161 -35.80 -33.30 -10.97
C GLU A 161 -36.19 -32.75 -9.59
N PRO A 162 -37.38 -32.14 -9.42
CA PRO A 162 -37.82 -31.65 -8.12
C PRO A 162 -38.01 -32.81 -7.15
N ASP A 163 -37.43 -32.70 -5.96
CA ASP A 163 -37.66 -33.58 -4.78
C ASP A 163 -39.11 -33.47 -4.31
N LYS A 164 -40.05 -33.96 -5.11
CA LYS A 164 -41.37 -34.30 -4.61
C LYS A 164 -41.16 -35.54 -3.77
N VAL A 165 -41.31 -35.41 -2.45
CA VAL A 165 -41.51 -36.56 -1.56
C VAL A 165 -42.50 -37.49 -2.26
N GLY A 166 -42.00 -38.65 -2.69
CA GLY A 166 -42.80 -39.63 -3.42
C GLY A 166 -44.08 -39.96 -2.64
N GLN A 167 -45.06 -40.57 -3.31
CA GLN A 167 -46.37 -40.89 -2.74
C GLN A 167 -46.23 -41.66 -1.40
N VAL A 168 -46.19 -40.93 -0.28
CA VAL A 168 -45.98 -41.50 1.05
C VAL A 168 -47.32 -42.12 1.45
N ASP A 169 -47.42 -43.43 1.29
CA ASP A 169 -48.62 -44.18 1.65
C ASP A 169 -48.74 -44.24 3.17
N MET A 170 -49.59 -43.37 3.72
CA MET A 170 -49.77 -43.16 5.16
C MET A 170 -50.09 -44.46 5.92
N GLY A 171 -50.69 -45.45 5.26
CA GLY A 171 -50.97 -46.76 5.84
C GLY A 171 -49.70 -47.52 6.25
N LYS A 172 -48.61 -47.41 5.48
CA LYS A 172 -47.33 -48.07 5.81
C LYS A 172 -46.66 -47.43 7.03
N LEU A 173 -46.79 -46.11 7.17
CA LEU A 173 -46.26 -45.38 8.32
C LEU A 173 -47.03 -45.68 9.61
N GLN A 174 -48.35 -45.89 9.52
CA GLN A 174 -49.16 -46.30 10.67
C GLN A 174 -48.82 -47.73 11.11
N ALA A 175 -48.70 -48.68 10.18
CA ALA A 175 -48.34 -50.05 10.49
C ALA A 175 -46.95 -50.17 11.17
N ALA A 176 -45.96 -49.39 10.70
CA ALA A 176 -44.65 -49.35 11.33
C ALA A 176 -44.71 -48.82 12.78
N ARG A 177 -45.51 -47.77 13.02
CA ARG A 177 -45.68 -47.18 14.36
C ARG A 177 -46.39 -48.13 15.33
N GLU A 178 -47.39 -48.87 14.87
CA GLU A 178 -48.10 -49.86 15.69
C GLU A 178 -47.20 -51.03 16.11
N ALA A 179 -46.31 -51.47 15.22
CA ALA A 179 -45.33 -52.53 15.53
C ALA A 179 -44.38 -52.12 16.67
N ASP A 180 -43.89 -50.88 16.67
CA ASP A 180 -42.97 -50.37 17.69
C ASP A 180 -43.61 -50.25 19.09
N ILE A 181 -44.93 -50.06 19.17
CA ILE A 181 -45.64 -49.87 20.45
C ILE A 181 -45.83 -51.19 21.21
N THR A 182 -45.78 -52.33 20.54
CA THR A 182 -46.08 -53.65 21.14
C THR A 182 -44.90 -54.35 21.82
N GLN A 183 -43.68 -53.79 21.76
CA GLN A 183 -42.53 -54.39 22.45
C GLN A 183 -42.53 -54.00 23.94
N GLU A 184 -42.81 -54.95 24.83
CA GLU A 184 -42.71 -54.76 26.28
C GLU A 184 -41.26 -54.47 26.72
N PRO A 185 -41.05 -53.64 27.76
CA PRO A 185 -39.72 -53.22 28.18
C PRO A 185 -38.94 -54.40 28.78
N ILE A 186 -37.80 -54.72 28.16
CA ILE A 186 -36.85 -55.72 28.65
C ILE A 186 -36.33 -55.28 30.03
N PRO A 187 -36.49 -56.07 31.11
CA PRO A 187 -35.93 -55.69 32.40
C PRO A 187 -34.41 -55.83 32.36
N HIS A 188 -33.70 -54.73 32.56
CA HIS A 188 -32.25 -54.73 32.71
C HIS A 188 -31.85 -55.51 33.99
N SER A 189 -31.22 -56.67 33.82
CA SER A 189 -30.57 -57.40 34.92
C SER A 189 -29.29 -56.67 35.35
N ARG A 190 -29.12 -56.55 36.68
CA ARG A 190 -28.00 -55.92 37.36
C ARG A 190 -26.70 -56.71 37.25
#